data_AF-A0A377PJE1-F1
#
_entry.id   AF-A0A377PJE1-F1
#
_cell.length_a   1.000
_cell.length_b   1.000
_cell.length_c   1.000
_cell.angle_alpha   90.00
_cell.angle_beta   90.00
_cell.angle_gamma   90.00
#
_symmetry.space_group_name_H-M   'P 1'
#
loop_
_entity.id
_entity.type
_entity.pdbx_description
1 polymer ?
#
loop_
_entity_poly.entity_id
_entity_poly.type
_entity_poly.pdbx_seq_one_letter_code
_entity_poly.pdbx_strand_id
1 'polypeptide(L)'
;MRPHWQDLLKLENAAQRLGEGHLEERTHFEPTSSLHRLGVAFNQMADNINTLIISKKQLIDGIAHELRTPLVRLRYRLAMSENLSESEQTALNRDIAQLEGLIDELLTYARLDRPQVETNLEAIDLPKWLAERIADFQMIHPEHEITLDIPHVGDFGAVDLRLMERVLDNLVNNALRYSQKKTPHWAVVGW
;
A
#
# COMPACT_ATOMS: atom_id res chain seq x y z
N MET A 1 -32.67 -23.53 -29.98
CA MET A 1 -32.11 -24.05 -28.71
C MET A 1 -30.76 -23.46 -28.29
N ARG A 2 -29.97 -22.79 -29.16
CA ARG A 2 -28.65 -22.24 -28.81
C ARG A 2 -28.56 -20.86 -28.09
N PRO A 3 -29.59 -19.98 -28.03
CA PRO A 3 -29.39 -18.62 -27.49
C PRO A 3 -29.29 -18.56 -25.96
N HIS A 4 -30.03 -19.41 -25.23
CA HIS A 4 -30.03 -19.37 -23.75
C HIS A 4 -28.67 -19.77 -23.14
N TRP A 5 -27.94 -20.69 -23.77
CA TRP A 5 -26.62 -21.09 -23.31
C TRP A 5 -25.59 -19.96 -23.48
N GLN A 6 -25.67 -19.21 -24.57
CA GLN A 6 -24.80 -18.05 -24.80
C GLN A 6 -25.06 -16.93 -23.78
N ASP A 7 -26.33 -16.69 -23.44
CA ASP A 7 -26.68 -15.69 -22.43
C ASP A 7 -26.23 -16.12 -21.02
N LEU A 8 -26.29 -17.42 -20.70
CA LEU A 8 -25.73 -17.95 -19.44
C LEU A 8 -24.21 -17.77 -19.37
N LEU A 9 -23.49 -18.09 -20.45
CA LEU A 9 -22.04 -17.90 -20.51
C LEU A 9 -21.65 -16.41 -20.39
N LYS A 10 -22.45 -15.49 -20.94
CA LYS A 10 -22.22 -14.05 -20.76
C LYS A 10 -22.36 -13.64 -19.30
N LEU A 11 -23.39 -14.14 -18.61
CA LEU A 11 -23.59 -13.86 -17.19
C LEU A 11 -22.47 -14.44 -16.32
N GLU A 12 -22.05 -15.68 -16.61
CA GLU A 12 -20.93 -16.34 -15.92
C GLU A 12 -19.64 -15.54 -16.07
N ASN A 13 -19.27 -15.16 -17.30
CA ASN A 13 -18.09 -14.35 -17.56
C ASN A 13 -18.16 -12.98 -16.86
N ALA A 14 -19.33 -12.33 -16.88
CA ALA A 14 -19.51 -11.05 -16.19
C ALA A 14 -19.36 -11.20 -14.67
N ALA A 15 -19.90 -12.27 -14.08
CA ALA A 15 -19.75 -12.57 -12.66
C ALA A 15 -18.29 -12.86 -12.27
N GLN A 16 -17.58 -13.63 -13.11
CA GLN A 16 -16.16 -13.92 -12.89
C GLN A 16 -15.32 -12.64 -12.97
N ARG A 17 -15.52 -11.82 -14.00
CA ARG A 17 -14.83 -10.53 -14.17
C ARG A 17 -15.12 -9.57 -13.01
N LEU A 18 -16.37 -9.51 -12.55
CA LEU A 18 -16.73 -8.72 -11.37
C LEU A 18 -15.99 -9.23 -10.12
N GLY A 19 -15.88 -10.55 -9.95
CA GLY A 19 -15.11 -11.19 -8.87
C GLY A 19 -13.60 -10.95 -8.95
N GLU A 20 -13.06 -10.77 -10.15
CA GLU A 20 -11.66 -10.39 -10.41
C GLU A 20 -11.39 -8.89 -10.21
N GLY A 21 -12.42 -8.09 -9.86
CA GLY A 21 -12.28 -6.68 -9.54
C GLY A 21 -12.69 -5.72 -10.66
N HIS A 22 -13.25 -6.20 -11.77
CA HIS A 22 -13.85 -5.34 -12.81
C HIS A 22 -15.22 -4.82 -12.34
N LEU A 23 -15.22 -3.86 -11.42
CA LEU A 23 -16.44 -3.34 -10.75
C LEU A 23 -17.43 -2.62 -11.66
N GLU A 24 -16.99 -2.23 -12.86
CA GLU A 24 -17.82 -1.60 -13.90
C GLU A 24 -18.52 -2.63 -14.81
N GLU A 25 -18.22 -3.92 -14.66
CA GLU A 25 -18.79 -4.97 -15.50
C GLU A 25 -20.31 -5.07 -15.33
N ARG A 26 -21.06 -4.99 -16.43
CA ARG A 26 -22.52 -5.11 -16.43
C ARG A 26 -22.95 -6.04 -17.55
N THR A 27 -24.05 -6.74 -17.31
CA THR A 27 -24.68 -7.59 -18.33
C THR A 27 -25.79 -6.84 -19.05
N HIS A 28 -25.92 -7.09 -20.35
CA HIS A 28 -27.06 -6.62 -21.14
C HIS A 28 -27.69 -7.80 -21.88
N PHE A 29 -28.96 -8.06 -21.56
CA PHE A 29 -29.79 -9.04 -22.24
C PHE A 29 -31.01 -8.35 -22.82
N GLU A 30 -31.35 -8.73 -24.05
CA GLU A 30 -32.57 -8.27 -24.72
C GLU A 30 -33.80 -8.45 -23.82
N PRO A 31 -34.79 -7.54 -23.83
CA PRO A 31 -36.01 -7.67 -23.02
C PRO A 31 -36.79 -8.96 -23.25
N THR A 32 -36.62 -9.57 -24.43
CA THR A 32 -37.24 -10.85 -24.80
C THR A 32 -36.47 -12.07 -24.28
N SER A 33 -35.26 -11.90 -23.74
CA SER A 33 -34.45 -12.98 -23.17
C SER A 33 -35.03 -13.43 -21.83
N SER A 34 -35.05 -14.74 -21.60
CA SER A 34 -35.45 -15.33 -20.32
C SER A 34 -34.52 -14.92 -19.15
N LEU A 35 -33.30 -14.47 -19.45
CA LEU A 35 -32.33 -14.01 -18.45
C LEU A 35 -32.37 -12.51 -18.18
N HIS A 36 -33.23 -11.75 -18.87
CA HIS A 36 -33.29 -10.29 -18.71
C HIS A 36 -33.43 -9.86 -17.23
N ARG A 37 -34.39 -10.45 -16.51
CA ARG A 37 -34.59 -10.15 -15.07
C ARG A 37 -33.38 -10.52 -14.21
N LEU A 38 -32.68 -11.60 -14.57
CA LEU A 38 -31.48 -12.03 -13.83
C LEU A 38 -30.31 -11.09 -14.09
N GLY A 39 -30.13 -10.62 -15.33
CA GLY A 39 -29.14 -9.60 -15.67
C GLY A 39 -29.39 -8.27 -14.95
N VAL A 40 -30.65 -7.84 -14.86
CA VAL A 40 -31.02 -6.65 -14.07
C VAL A 40 -30.66 -6.84 -12.59
N ALA A 41 -30.99 -7.99 -11.99
CA ALA A 41 -30.65 -8.28 -10.60
C ALA A 41 -29.12 -8.35 -10.38
N PHE A 42 -28.38 -8.93 -11.33
CA PHE A 42 -26.92 -8.95 -11.32
C PHE A 42 -26.34 -7.54 -11.37
N ASN A 43 -26.82 -6.69 -12.28
CA ASN A 43 -26.35 -5.32 -12.41
C ASN A 43 -26.60 -4.52 -11.13
N GLN A 44 -27.78 -4.67 -10.51
CA GLN A 44 -28.07 -4.01 -9.23
C GLN A 44 -27.14 -4.50 -8.10
N MET A 45 -26.82 -5.79 -8.06
CA MET A 45 -25.85 -6.33 -7.11
C MET A 45 -24.46 -5.73 -7.36
N ALA A 46 -24.03 -5.64 -8.62
CA ALA A 46 -22.75 -5.03 -9.00
C ALA A 46 -22.69 -3.54 -8.63
N ASP A 47 -23.78 -2.77 -8.82
CA ASP A 47 -23.89 -1.37 -8.41
C ASP A 47 -23.79 -1.21 -6.88
N ASN A 48 -24.45 -2.08 -6.12
CA ASN A 48 -24.40 -2.07 -4.65
C ASN A 48 -22.97 -2.38 -4.15
N ILE A 49 -22.30 -3.38 -4.73
CA ILE A 49 -20.91 -3.73 -4.40
C ILE A 49 -19.98 -2.55 -4.71
N ASN A 50 -20.12 -1.93 -5.89
CA ASN A 50 -19.30 -0.78 -6.27
C ASN A 50 -19.50 0.39 -5.28
N THR A 51 -20.75 0.68 -4.93
CA THR A 51 -21.10 1.74 -3.96
C THR A 51 -20.49 1.47 -2.58
N LEU A 52 -20.57 0.23 -2.08
CA LEU A 52 -19.98 -0.17 -0.80
C LEU A 52 -18.46 0.01 -0.81
N ILE A 53 -17.79 -0.39 -1.90
CA ILE A 53 -16.34 -0.24 -2.04
C ILE A 53 -15.93 1.24 -2.04
N ILE A 54 -16.63 2.08 -2.82
CA ILE A 54 -16.39 3.53 -2.85
C ILE A 54 -16.61 4.16 -1.46
N SER A 55 -17.70 3.80 -0.78
CA SER A 55 -18.04 4.34 0.54
C SER A 55 -17.02 3.96 1.60
N LYS A 56 -16.59 2.68 1.61
CA LYS A 56 -15.52 2.20 2.50
C LYS A 56 -14.23 3.00 2.29
N LYS A 57 -13.88 3.30 1.04
CA LYS A 57 -12.69 4.09 0.70
C LYS A 57 -12.77 5.52 1.22
N GLN A 58 -13.88 6.21 0.95
CA GLN A 58 -14.11 7.57 1.45
C GLN A 58 -14.06 7.64 2.98
N LEU A 59 -14.61 6.64 3.66
CA LEU A 59 -14.53 6.55 5.12
C LEU A 59 -13.09 6.42 5.61
N ILE A 60 -12.27 5.55 5.01
CA ILE A 60 -10.86 5.38 5.40
C ILE A 60 -10.06 6.67 5.16
N ASP A 61 -10.24 7.29 3.98
CA ASP A 61 -9.58 8.56 3.66
C ASP A 61 -9.98 9.68 4.65
N GLY A 62 -11.26 9.76 5.00
CA GLY A 62 -11.79 10.72 5.98
C GLY A 62 -11.23 10.52 7.39
N ILE A 63 -11.25 9.28 7.90
CA ILE A 63 -10.71 8.93 9.22
C ILE A 63 -9.24 9.32 9.31
N ALA A 64 -8.44 8.99 8.30
CA ALA A 64 -7.02 9.30 8.33
C ALA A 64 -6.76 10.82 8.34
N HIS A 65 -7.55 11.59 7.59
CA HIS A 65 -7.45 13.06 7.61
C HIS A 65 -7.79 13.63 8.99
N GLU A 66 -8.86 13.13 9.61
CA GLU A 66 -9.28 13.54 10.95
C GLU A 66 -8.28 13.12 12.03
N LEU A 67 -7.55 12.02 11.86
CA LEU A 67 -6.50 11.57 12.80
C LEU A 67 -5.18 12.34 12.66
N ARG A 68 -4.83 12.84 11.48
CA ARG A 68 -3.58 13.60 11.27
C ARG A 68 -3.56 14.90 12.10
N THR A 69 -4.68 15.60 12.19
CA THR A 69 -4.81 16.85 12.94
C THR A 69 -4.52 16.72 14.45
N PRO A 70 -5.14 15.79 15.20
CA PRO A 70 -4.84 15.58 16.62
C PRO A 70 -3.43 15.04 16.84
N LEU A 71 -2.84 14.26 15.92
CA LEU A 71 -1.45 13.81 16.01
C LEU A 71 -0.46 14.97 15.94
N VAL A 72 -0.64 15.88 14.97
CA VAL A 72 0.17 17.12 14.88
C VAL A 72 0.03 17.94 16.16
N ARG A 73 -1.19 18.07 16.70
CA ARG A 73 -1.43 18.77 17.97
C ARG A 73 -0.75 18.08 19.15
N LEU A 74 -0.73 16.75 19.20
CA LEU A 74 -0.02 15.97 20.23
C LEU A 74 1.49 16.21 20.14
N ARG A 75 2.09 16.16 18.94
CA ARG A 75 3.52 16.48 18.74
C ARG A 75 3.86 17.87 19.24
N TYR A 76 3.03 18.86 18.91
CA TYR A 76 3.21 20.23 19.40
C TYR A 76 3.20 20.24 20.93
N ARG A 77 2.13 19.74 21.57
CA ARG A 77 2.05 19.70 23.04
C ARG A 77 3.24 18.98 23.69
N LEU A 78 3.75 17.94 23.06
CA LEU A 78 4.92 17.20 23.51
C LEU A 78 6.21 18.02 23.40
N ALA A 79 6.39 18.74 22.30
CA ALA A 79 7.54 19.62 22.07
C ALA A 79 7.58 20.81 23.04
N MET A 80 6.42 21.29 23.51
CA MET A 80 6.29 22.36 24.51
C MET A 80 6.24 21.85 25.95
N SER A 81 6.35 20.54 26.18
CA SER A 81 6.30 19.98 27.53
C SER A 81 7.66 20.13 28.22
N GLU A 82 7.69 20.89 29.31
CA GLU A 82 8.90 21.08 30.15
C GLU A 82 9.00 20.07 31.31
N ASN A 83 7.93 19.29 31.56
CA ASN A 83 7.84 18.38 32.71
C ASN A 83 8.16 16.91 32.38
N LEU A 84 8.49 16.61 31.12
CA LEU A 84 8.85 15.25 30.70
C LEU A 84 10.38 15.10 30.73
N SER A 85 10.85 13.96 31.21
CA SER A 85 12.24 13.57 30.98
C SER A 85 12.51 13.36 29.49
N GLU A 86 13.77 13.50 29.07
CA GLU A 86 14.19 13.30 27.68
C GLU A 86 13.85 11.89 27.16
N SER A 87 13.91 10.87 28.04
CA SER A 87 13.54 9.50 27.71
C SER A 87 12.03 9.34 27.47
N GLU A 88 11.18 9.97 28.28
CA GLU A 88 9.72 9.98 28.10
C GLU A 88 9.32 10.73 26.83
N GLN A 89 9.95 11.88 26.56
CA GLN A 89 9.70 12.65 25.35
C GLN A 89 10.10 11.85 24.10
N THR A 90 11.23 11.15 24.15
CA THR A 90 11.69 10.28 23.06
C THR A 90 10.74 9.09 22.83
N ALA A 91 10.27 8.46 23.91
CA ALA A 91 9.32 7.35 23.82
C ALA A 91 7.99 7.79 23.20
N LEU A 92 7.42 8.89 23.66
CA LEU A 92 6.15 9.41 23.14
C LEU A 92 6.24 9.90 21.69
N ASN A 93 7.37 10.52 21.30
CA ASN A 93 7.63 10.85 19.90
C ASN A 93 7.68 9.60 19.01
N ARG A 94 8.28 8.50 19.51
CA ARG A 94 8.32 7.23 18.80
C ARG A 94 6.92 6.63 18.64
N ASP A 95 6.10 6.67 19.69
CA ASP A 95 4.72 6.17 19.63
C ASP A 95 3.86 6.96 18.63
N ILE A 96 4.00 8.30 18.64
CA ILE A 96 3.31 9.16 17.66
C ILE A 96 3.77 8.85 16.23
N ALA A 97 5.08 8.71 15.99
CA ALA A 97 5.61 8.36 14.68
C ALA A 97 5.11 6.98 14.21
N GLN A 98 4.98 6.02 15.14
CA GLN A 98 4.40 4.71 14.83
C GLN A 98 2.92 4.81 14.45
N LEU A 99 2.13 5.64 15.13
CA LEU A 99 0.73 5.88 14.77
C LEU A 99 0.60 6.56 13.40
N GLU A 100 1.46 7.53 13.08
CA GLU A 100 1.52 8.17 11.77
C GLU A 100 1.83 7.13 10.66
N GLY A 101 2.79 6.23 10.91
CA GLY A 101 3.11 5.13 9.99
C GLY A 101 1.94 4.19 9.74
N LEU A 102 1.26 3.74 10.80
CA LEU A 102 0.07 2.86 10.68
C LEU A 102 -1.07 3.51 9.90
N ILE A 103 -1.28 4.83 10.08
CA ILE A 103 -2.28 5.58 9.31
C ILE A 103 -1.89 5.66 7.84
N ASP A 104 -0.62 5.91 7.52
CA ASP A 104 -0.17 5.97 6.13
C ASP A 104 -0.22 4.60 5.43
N GLU A 105 0.08 3.52 6.15
CA GLU A 105 -0.11 2.14 5.67
C GLU A 105 -1.57 1.85 5.36
N LEU A 106 -2.49 2.18 6.29
CA LEU A 106 -3.93 1.97 6.09
C LEU A 106 -4.47 2.77 4.89
N LEU A 107 -4.07 4.03 4.75
CA LEU A 107 -4.40 4.87 3.60
C LEU A 107 -3.85 4.28 2.29
N THR A 108 -2.63 3.76 2.33
CA THR A 108 -1.98 3.15 1.19
C THR A 108 -2.73 1.90 0.74
N TYR A 109 -3.09 1.04 1.69
CA TYR A 109 -3.90 -0.14 1.42
C TYR A 109 -5.24 0.23 0.77
N ALA A 110 -5.93 1.24 1.31
CA ALA A 110 -7.20 1.72 0.74
C ALA A 110 -7.06 2.29 -0.69
N ARG A 111 -5.89 2.86 -1.02
CA ARG A 111 -5.58 3.37 -2.36
C ARG A 111 -5.18 2.27 -3.35
N LEU A 112 -4.44 1.25 -2.90
CA LEU A 112 -4.02 0.12 -3.73
C LEU A 112 -5.17 -0.83 -4.07
N ASP A 113 -6.23 -0.86 -3.24
CA ASP A 113 -7.49 -1.58 -3.51
C ASP A 113 -8.34 -0.92 -4.64
N ARG A 114 -7.74 -0.01 -5.44
CA ARG A 114 -8.37 0.59 -6.62
C ARG A 114 -8.05 -0.28 -7.85
N PRO A 115 -9.06 -0.75 -8.60
CA PRO A 115 -8.86 -1.43 -9.89
C PRO A 115 -8.15 -0.56 -10.95
N GLN A 116 -8.04 0.76 -10.71
CA GLN A 116 -7.49 1.77 -11.62
C GLN A 116 -6.51 2.69 -10.88
N VAL A 117 -5.51 2.15 -10.17
CA VAL A 117 -4.31 2.97 -9.96
C VAL A 117 -3.65 3.06 -11.33
N GLU A 118 -3.84 4.19 -12.02
CA GLU A 118 -3.03 4.50 -13.20
C GLU A 118 -1.57 4.44 -12.76
N THR A 119 -0.89 3.38 -13.19
CA THR A 119 0.53 3.19 -12.92
C THR A 119 1.27 3.97 -13.96
N ASN A 120 2.07 4.94 -13.52
CA ASN A 120 2.93 5.68 -14.43
C ASN A 120 4.21 4.86 -14.63
N LEU A 121 4.13 3.87 -15.52
CA LEU A 121 5.24 2.96 -15.80
C LEU A 121 6.29 3.67 -16.65
N GLU A 122 7.49 3.82 -16.10
CA GLU A 122 8.63 4.42 -16.76
C GLU A 122 9.80 3.42 -16.79
N ALA A 123 10.55 3.40 -17.90
CA ALA A 123 11.77 2.63 -17.99
C ALA A 123 12.90 3.39 -17.29
N ILE A 124 13.50 2.77 -16.28
CA ILE A 124 14.56 3.37 -15.47
C ILE A 124 15.78 2.45 -15.38
N ASP A 125 16.94 3.02 -15.07
CA ASP A 125 18.09 2.26 -14.61
C ASP A 125 17.86 1.83 -13.15
N LEU A 126 17.13 0.73 -12.97
CA LEU A 126 16.75 0.23 -11.65
C LEU A 126 17.96 -0.08 -10.75
N PRO A 127 19.05 -0.72 -11.24
CA PRO A 127 20.26 -0.92 -10.44
C PRO A 127 20.88 0.39 -9.93
N LYS A 128 20.98 1.40 -10.79
CA LYS A 128 21.50 2.71 -10.39
C LYS A 128 20.60 3.39 -9.35
N TRP A 129 19.29 3.41 -9.60
CA TRP A 129 18.33 4.01 -8.68
C TRP A 129 18.34 3.32 -7.30
N LEU A 130 18.40 1.98 -7.26
CA LEU A 130 18.52 1.23 -6.01
C LEU A 130 19.83 1.55 -5.29
N ALA A 131 20.96 1.64 -6.00
CA ALA A 131 22.25 1.97 -5.39
C ALA A 131 22.27 3.36 -4.73
N GLU A 132 21.68 4.36 -5.38
CA GLU A 132 21.51 5.70 -4.83
C GLU A 132 20.65 5.68 -3.56
N ARG A 133 19.51 4.98 -3.59
CA ARG A 133 18.61 4.89 -2.43
C ARG A 133 19.20 4.11 -1.26
N ILE A 134 19.89 3.01 -1.50
CA ILE A 134 20.55 2.26 -0.44
C ILE A 134 21.68 3.07 0.21
N ALA A 135 22.40 3.89 -0.57
CA ALA A 135 23.39 4.81 -0.02
C ALA A 135 22.75 5.86 0.92
N ASP A 136 21.60 6.42 0.55
CA ASP A 136 20.83 7.32 1.42
C ASP A 136 20.45 6.64 2.75
N PHE A 137 19.91 5.42 2.69
CA PHE A 137 19.57 4.65 3.89
C PHE A 137 20.78 4.34 4.77
N GLN A 138 21.90 3.96 4.16
CA GLN A 138 23.15 3.67 4.88
C GLN A 138 23.70 4.91 5.59
N MET A 139 23.51 6.11 5.01
CA MET A 139 23.91 7.38 5.63
C MET A 139 23.04 7.73 6.84
N ILE A 140 21.74 7.44 6.77
CA ILE A 140 20.79 7.70 7.86
C ILE A 140 20.94 6.68 9.00
N HIS A 141 21.33 5.44 8.69
CA HIS A 141 21.46 4.33 9.64
C HIS A 141 22.89 3.75 9.70
N PRO A 142 23.88 4.55 10.16
CA PRO A 142 25.29 4.13 10.18
C PRO A 142 25.57 2.93 11.11
N GLU A 143 24.66 2.61 12.03
CA GLU A 143 24.74 1.47 12.93
C GLU A 143 24.35 0.12 12.29
N HIS A 144 23.73 0.16 11.11
CA HIS A 144 23.37 -1.01 10.31
C HIS A 144 24.30 -1.13 9.10
N GLU A 145 24.53 -2.36 8.65
CA GLU A 145 25.21 -2.63 7.38
C GLU A 145 24.17 -3.05 6.34
N ILE A 146 23.96 -2.19 5.35
CA ILE A 146 22.98 -2.40 4.28
C ILE A 146 23.77 -2.75 3.02
N THR A 147 23.63 -4.00 2.57
CA THR A 147 24.28 -4.50 1.36
C THR A 147 23.26 -4.66 0.25
N LEU A 148 23.63 -4.23 -0.96
CA LEU A 148 22.79 -4.34 -2.15
C LEU A 148 23.40 -5.40 -3.06
N ASP A 149 22.69 -6.52 -3.22
CA ASP A 149 23.03 -7.57 -4.18
C ASP A 149 22.05 -7.51 -5.35
N ILE A 150 22.51 -6.98 -6.48
CA ILE A 150 21.72 -6.85 -7.71
C ILE A 150 22.47 -7.53 -8.85
N PRO A 151 21.79 -8.36 -9.67
CA PRO A 151 22.40 -8.89 -10.87
C PRO A 151 22.78 -7.75 -11.83
N HIS A 152 24.05 -7.70 -12.24
CA HIS A 152 24.62 -6.63 -13.09
C HIS A 152 23.98 -6.50 -14.48
N VAL A 153 23.24 -7.51 -14.94
CA VAL A 153 22.54 -7.51 -16.23
C VAL A 153 21.15 -8.12 -16.04
N GLY A 154 20.12 -7.37 -16.39
CA GLY A 154 18.73 -7.81 -16.36
C GLY A 154 17.82 -6.82 -17.09
N ASP A 155 16.78 -7.34 -17.74
CA ASP A 155 15.64 -6.52 -18.15
C ASP A 155 14.72 -6.41 -16.94
N PHE A 156 14.70 -5.24 -16.30
CA PHE A 156 13.90 -4.98 -15.12
C PHE A 156 12.50 -4.41 -15.46
N GLY A 157 12.19 -4.24 -16.74
CA GLY A 157 10.93 -3.69 -17.20
C GLY A 157 10.71 -2.23 -16.82
N ALA A 158 9.47 -1.76 -17.01
CA ALA A 158 9.03 -0.45 -16.59
C ALA A 158 8.41 -0.51 -15.19
N VAL A 159 8.65 0.51 -14.38
CA VAL A 159 8.18 0.59 -12.99
C VAL A 159 7.53 1.95 -12.72
N ASP A 160 6.61 2.00 -11.78
CA ASP A 160 6.13 3.27 -11.21
C ASP A 160 7.08 3.66 -10.07
N LEU A 161 7.92 4.67 -10.31
CA LEU A 161 8.96 5.12 -9.36
C LEU A 161 8.40 5.45 -7.98
N ARG A 162 7.24 6.11 -7.91
CA ARG A 162 6.61 6.50 -6.64
C ARG A 162 6.14 5.27 -5.85
N LEU A 163 5.62 4.25 -6.53
CA LEU A 163 5.26 2.99 -5.87
C LEU A 163 6.51 2.21 -5.47
N MET A 164 7.56 2.23 -6.29
CA MET A 164 8.81 1.53 -5.99
C MET A 164 9.56 2.15 -4.80
N GLU A 165 9.59 3.49 -4.68
CA GLU A 165 10.09 4.19 -3.49
C GLU A 165 9.43 3.66 -2.22
N ARG A 166 8.10 3.56 -2.23
CA ARG A 166 7.35 3.04 -1.08
C ARG A 166 7.64 1.58 -0.77
N VAL A 167 7.78 0.74 -1.80
CA VAL A 167 8.17 -0.66 -1.60
C VAL A 167 9.53 -0.73 -0.93
N LEU A 168 10.50 0.04 -1.41
CA LEU A 168 11.84 0.06 -0.85
C LEU A 168 11.84 0.59 0.58
N ASP A 169 11.16 1.71 0.85
CA ASP A 169 11.02 2.27 2.19
C ASP A 169 10.46 1.25 3.18
N ASN A 170 9.39 0.55 2.79
CA ASN A 170 8.77 -0.45 3.64
C ASN A 170 9.71 -1.64 3.91
N LEU A 171 10.36 -2.16 2.86
CA LEU A 171 11.26 -3.31 3.00
C LEU A 171 12.48 -2.97 3.84
N VAL A 172 13.13 -1.83 3.58
CA VAL A 172 14.34 -1.40 4.30
C VAL A 172 14.00 -1.04 5.74
N ASN A 173 12.94 -0.27 6.01
CA ASN A 173 12.55 0.05 7.39
C ASN A 173 12.18 -1.21 8.19
N ASN A 174 11.50 -2.16 7.55
CA ASN A 174 11.20 -3.46 8.16
C ASN A 174 12.50 -4.23 8.46
N ALA A 175 13.41 -4.32 7.50
CA ALA A 175 14.71 -4.97 7.70
C ALA A 175 15.52 -4.30 8.83
N LEU A 176 15.58 -2.98 8.88
CA LEU A 176 16.27 -2.22 9.93
C LEU A 176 15.65 -2.49 11.31
N ARG A 177 14.32 -2.49 11.42
CA ARG A 177 13.60 -2.75 12.66
C ARG A 177 13.91 -4.12 13.26
N TYR A 178 14.11 -5.15 12.44
CA TYR A 178 14.34 -6.53 12.89
C TYR A 178 15.78 -7.02 12.77
N SER A 179 16.67 -6.26 12.12
CA SER A 179 18.08 -6.60 12.04
C SER A 179 18.79 -6.37 13.38
N GLN A 180 19.69 -7.28 13.74
CA GLN A 180 20.54 -7.09 14.91
C GLN A 180 21.57 -6.01 14.58
N LYS A 181 21.68 -5.00 15.45
CA LYS A 181 22.73 -3.98 15.34
C LYS A 181 24.10 -4.65 15.32
N LYS A 182 25.05 -4.10 14.55
CA LYS A 182 26.45 -4.52 14.61
C LYS A 182 26.90 -4.51 16.07
N THR A 183 27.13 -5.69 16.64
CA THR A 183 27.83 -5.77 17.93
C THR A 183 29.27 -5.36 17.66
N PRO A 184 29.82 -4.34 18.32
CA PRO A 184 31.22 -4.02 18.18
C PRO A 184 32.03 -5.23 18.69
N HIS A 185 32.67 -5.96 17.78
CA HIS A 185 33.66 -6.99 18.13
C HIS A 185 34.92 -6.29 18.69
N TRP A 186 34.88 -5.88 19.95
CA TRP A 186 36.08 -5.58 20.74
C TRP A 186 35.90 -5.97 22.22
N ALA A 187 35.39 -7.15 22.52
CA ALA A 187 35.43 -7.68 23.90
C ALA A 187 35.96 -9.11 23.91
N VAL A 188 37.21 -9.28 23.46
CA VAL A 188 38.06 -10.39 23.90
C VAL A 188 39.45 -9.82 24.20
N VAL A 189 39.57 -9.15 25.35
CA VAL A 189 40.86 -9.07 26.04
C VAL A 189 40.86 -10.27 26.98
N GLY A 190 41.50 -11.34 26.53
CA GLY A 190 41.79 -12.51 27.35
C GLY A 190 42.81 -12.15 28.43
N TRP A 191 42.54 -12.63 29.63
CA TRP A 191 43.50 -12.77 30.73
C TRP A 191 44.52 -13.86 30.42
#